data_AF-A0A1B6JID3-F1
#
_entry.id   AF-A0A1B6JID3-F1
#
_cell.length_a   1.000
_cell.length_b   1.000
_cell.length_c   1.000
_cell.angle_alpha   90.00
_cell.angle_beta   90.00
_cell.angle_gamma   90.00
#
_symmetry.space_group_name_H-M   'P 1'
#
loop_
_entity.id
_entity.type
_entity.pdbx_description
1 polymer ?
#
loop_
_entity_poly.entity_id
_entity_poly.type
_entity_poly.pdbx_seq_one_letter_code
_entity_poly.pdbx_strand_id
1 'polypeptide(L)'
;VFFSCSVLTSRDWEEVIKFIREDEDLLIAQNKVLEATVSHPLNQLYPVKEEYQRLFLKKLISQLEACGEEVSNEVYKNYIEKLNSTSELQEHHHRHFRIEGKGFITLQESTRFVQELH
;
A
#
# COMPACT_ATOMS: atom_id res chain seq x y z
N VAL A 1 -10.10 3.67 -4.04
CA VAL A 1 -9.31 3.05 -5.11
C VAL A 1 -8.31 2.10 -4.47
N PHE A 2 -8.05 0.93 -5.05
CA PHE A 2 -7.10 -0.03 -4.48
C PHE A 2 -5.68 0.36 -4.93
N PHE A 3 -4.92 1.06 -4.09
CA PHE A 3 -3.63 1.67 -4.45
C PHE A 3 -2.44 0.69 -4.39
N SER A 4 -2.61 -0.58 -4.76
CA SER A 4 -1.51 -1.55 -4.60
C SER A 4 -0.79 -1.95 -5.89
N CYS A 5 -1.15 -1.41 -7.07
CA CYS A 5 -0.72 -2.00 -8.35
C CYS A 5 -0.25 -1.03 -9.45
N SER A 6 0.02 0.24 -9.15
CA SER A 6 0.72 1.14 -10.08
C SER A 6 1.67 2.07 -9.32
N VAL A 7 2.77 2.49 -9.96
CA VAL A 7 3.62 3.56 -9.41
C VAL A 7 2.73 4.79 -9.28
N LEU A 8 2.43 5.18 -8.05
CA LEU A 8 1.62 6.37 -7.79
C LEU A 8 2.33 7.57 -8.37
N THR A 9 1.64 8.24 -9.30
CA THR A 9 2.07 9.50 -9.88
C THR A 9 1.91 10.63 -8.87
N SER A 10 2.50 11.80 -9.14
CA SER A 10 2.30 12.97 -8.28
C SER A 10 0.83 13.35 -8.12
N ARG A 11 0.04 13.20 -9.20
CA ARG A 11 -1.40 13.47 -9.21
C ARG A 11 -2.18 12.53 -8.28
N ASP A 12 -1.80 11.25 -8.22
CA ASP A 12 -2.46 10.30 -7.33
C ASP A 12 -2.28 10.69 -5.86
N TRP A 13 -1.11 11.24 -5.50
CA TRP A 13 -0.86 11.73 -4.14
C TRP A 13 -1.62 13.00 -3.79
N GLU A 14 -1.80 13.93 -4.73
CA GLU A 14 -2.65 15.10 -4.53
C GLU A 14 -4.10 14.70 -4.21
N GLU A 15 -4.62 13.69 -4.91
CA GLU A 15 -5.96 13.15 -4.67
C GLU A 15 -6.07 12.46 -3.30
N VAL A 16 -5.05 11.70 -2.88
CA VAL A 16 -5.01 11.07 -1.55
C VAL A 16 -4.96 12.12 -0.44
N ILE A 17 -4.12 13.15 -0.56
CA ILE A 17 -4.03 14.21 0.45
C ILE A 17 -5.31 15.03 0.50
N LYS A 18 -5.91 15.31 -0.66
CA LYS A 18 -7.22 15.97 -0.73
C LYS A 18 -8.30 15.15 -0.02
N PHE A 19 -8.36 13.84 -0.28
CA PHE A 19 -9.30 12.94 0.41
C PHE A 19 -9.13 12.97 1.93
N ILE A 20 -7.89 12.97 2.42
CA ILE A 20 -7.61 13.03 3.88
C ILE A 20 -8.11 14.35 4.48
N ARG A 21 -7.93 15.47 3.76
CA ARG A 21 -8.33 16.82 4.21
C ARG A 21 -9.82 17.12 4.10
N GLU A 22 -10.55 16.36 3.30
CA GLU A 22 -12.01 16.50 3.16
C GLU A 22 -12.77 15.91 4.36
N ASP A 23 -12.11 15.07 5.17
CA ASP A 23 -12.67 14.50 6.39
C ASP A 23 -12.53 15.48 7.57
N GLU A 24 -13.48 15.43 8.50
CA GLU A 24 -13.44 16.27 9.72
C GLU A 24 -12.32 15.84 10.66
N ASP A 25 -11.96 14.54 10.63
CA ASP A 25 -10.86 13.98 11.42
C ASP A 25 -9.80 13.39 10.49
N LEU A 26 -8.70 14.12 10.35
CA LEU A 26 -7.58 13.75 9.48
C LEU A 26 -6.93 12.42 9.90
N LEU A 27 -6.91 12.09 11.20
CA LEU A 27 -6.30 10.87 11.71
C LEU A 27 -7.18 9.66 11.37
N ILE A 28 -8.51 9.80 11.47
CA ILE A 28 -9.46 8.79 11.01
C ILE A 28 -9.34 8.60 9.49
N ALA A 29 -9.22 9.67 8.72
CA ALA A 29 -9.08 9.58 7.27
C ALA A 29 -7.79 8.87 6.84
N GLN A 30 -6.68 9.12 7.52
CA GLN A 30 -5.43 8.37 7.33
C GLN A 30 -5.63 6.87 7.57
N ASN A 31 -6.38 6.50 8.61
CA ASN A 31 -6.68 5.09 8.89
C ASN A 31 -7.56 4.47 7.78
N LYS A 32 -8.54 5.21 7.24
CA LYS A 32 -9.32 4.76 6.06
C LYS A 32 -8.41 4.50 4.85
N VAL A 33 -7.39 5.32 4.63
CA VAL A 33 -6.39 5.08 3.57
C VAL A 33 -5.62 3.79 3.85
N LEU A 34 -5.18 3.54 5.08
CA LEU A 34 -4.51 2.28 5.45
C LEU A 34 -5.39 1.06 5.19
N GLU A 35 -6.64 1.08 5.65
CA GLU A 35 -7.64 0.01 5.45
C GLU A 35 -7.94 -0.25 3.97
N ALA A 36 -7.96 0.80 3.15
CA ALA A 36 -8.16 0.68 1.71
C ALA A 36 -6.89 0.22 0.96
N THR A 37 -5.73 0.20 1.62
CA THR A 37 -4.43 -0.08 1.03
C THR A 37 -3.69 -1.19 1.77
N VAL A 38 -2.63 -0.88 2.50
CA VAL A 38 -1.70 -1.85 3.10
C VAL A 38 -2.37 -2.78 4.11
N SER A 39 -3.44 -2.32 4.77
CA SER A 39 -4.19 -3.09 5.77
C SER A 39 -5.45 -3.76 5.19
N HIS A 40 -5.65 -3.67 3.87
CA HIS A 40 -6.82 -4.26 3.23
C HIS A 40 -6.85 -5.80 3.43
N PRO A 41 -8.02 -6.42 3.68
CA PRO A 41 -8.14 -7.87 3.88
C PRO A 41 -7.49 -8.73 2.78
N LEU A 42 -7.59 -8.29 1.53
CA LEU A 42 -6.89 -8.94 0.40
C LEU A 42 -5.37 -8.98 0.57
N ASN A 43 -4.75 -7.93 1.11
CA ASN A 43 -3.30 -7.92 1.37
C ASN A 43 -2.93 -8.78 2.59
N GLN A 44 -3.88 -9.17 3.44
CA GLN A 44 -3.67 -10.15 4.51
C GLN A 44 -3.76 -11.59 3.98
N LEU A 45 -4.69 -11.86 3.06
CA LEU A 45 -4.87 -13.18 2.45
C LEU A 45 -3.83 -13.48 1.36
N TYR A 46 -3.47 -12.45 0.60
CA TYR A 46 -2.64 -12.53 -0.60
C TYR A 46 -1.69 -11.33 -0.59
N PRO A 47 -0.60 -11.37 0.19
CA PRO A 47 0.25 -10.20 0.36
C PRO A 47 0.90 -9.78 -0.96
N VAL A 48 0.75 -8.49 -1.28
CA VAL A 48 1.61 -7.77 -2.24
C VAL A 48 3.02 -7.63 -1.67
N LYS A 49 4.03 -7.39 -2.52
CA LYS A 49 5.43 -7.27 -2.08
C LYS A 49 5.56 -6.30 -0.91
N GLU A 50 6.25 -6.72 0.14
CA GLU A 50 6.47 -5.87 1.32
C GLU A 50 7.20 -4.58 0.99
N GLU A 51 8.12 -4.61 0.01
CA GLU A 51 8.80 -3.41 -0.47
C GLU A 51 7.83 -2.35 -0.98
N TYR A 52 6.78 -2.75 -1.73
CA TYR A 52 5.77 -1.80 -2.17
C TYR A 52 4.97 -1.23 -1.01
N GLN A 53 4.63 -2.07 -0.01
CA GLN A 53 3.93 -1.60 1.19
C GLN A 53 4.78 -0.60 1.97
N ARG A 54 6.09 -0.88 2.14
CA ARG A 54 7.05 0.03 2.79
C ARG A 54 7.20 1.34 2.04
N LEU A 55 7.37 1.29 0.73
CA LEU A 55 7.53 2.49 -0.11
C LEU A 55 6.29 3.35 -0.09
N PHE A 56 5.10 2.73 -0.16
CA PHE A 56 3.83 3.42 -0.03
C PHE A 56 3.72 4.15 1.31
N LEU A 57 3.93 3.45 2.42
CA LEU A 57 3.85 4.02 3.77
C LEU A 57 4.87 5.14 3.98
N LYS A 58 6.11 4.93 3.57
CA LYS A 58 7.16 5.97 3.62
C LYS A 58 6.75 7.21 2.84
N LYS A 59 6.19 7.03 1.64
CA LYS A 59 5.76 8.15 0.80
C LYS A 59 4.56 8.88 1.40
N LEU A 60 3.58 8.15 1.95
CA LEU A 60 2.44 8.72 2.65
C LEU A 60 2.88 9.62 3.82
N ILE A 61 3.77 9.10 4.68
CA ILE A 61 4.36 9.87 5.80
C ILE A 61 5.01 11.15 5.26
N SER A 62 5.88 11.03 4.26
CA SER A 62 6.57 12.21 3.70
C SER A 62 5.61 13.22 3.05
N GLN A 63 4.50 12.79 2.45
CA GLN A 63 3.51 13.71 1.88
C GLN A 63 2.75 14.46 2.97
N LEU A 64 2.35 13.78 4.05
CA LEU A 64 1.67 14.38 5.19
C LEU A 64 2.58 15.38 5.93
N GLU A 65 3.82 14.98 6.21
CA GLU A 65 4.83 15.85 6.84
C GLU A 65 5.14 17.09 5.99
N ALA A 66 5.29 16.92 4.67
CA ALA A 66 5.52 18.04 3.75
C ALA A 66 4.35 19.03 3.69
N CYS A 67 3.15 18.56 4.01
CA CYS A 67 1.94 19.36 4.10
C CYS A 67 1.74 20.00 5.50
N GLY A 68 2.61 19.69 6.47
CA GLY A 68 2.49 20.14 7.86
C GLY A 68 1.38 19.41 8.64
N GLU A 69 0.92 18.26 8.16
CA GLU A 69 -0.15 17.49 8.81
C GLU A 69 0.42 16.57 9.90
N GLU A 70 -0.37 16.34 10.95
CA GLU A 70 -0.06 15.31 11.95
C GLU A 70 -0.24 13.92 11.35
N VAL A 71 0.77 13.06 11.50
CA VAL A 71 0.73 11.67 11.03
C VAL A 71 0.22 10.77 12.15
N SER A 72 -0.78 9.94 11.83
CA SER A 72 -1.37 9.05 12.82
C SER A 72 -0.37 7.99 13.32
N ASN A 73 -0.47 7.65 14.60
CA ASN A 73 0.36 6.60 15.21
C ASN A 73 0.23 5.27 14.48
N GLU A 74 -0.94 4.97 13.89
CA GLU A 74 -1.14 3.72 13.17
C GLU A 74 -0.43 3.66 11.83
N VAL A 75 -0.27 4.81 11.13
CA VAL A 75 0.57 4.89 9.93
C VAL A 75 2.02 4.55 10.29
N TYR A 76 2.55 5.14 11.36
CA TYR A 76 3.91 4.85 11.82
C TYR A 76 4.07 3.41 12.29
N LYS A 77 3.11 2.88 13.06
CA LYS A 77 3.14 1.50 13.54
C LYS A 77 3.19 0.51 12.38
N ASN A 78 2.30 0.66 11.39
CA ASN A 78 2.33 -0.18 10.18
C ASN A 78 3.68 -0.06 9.47
N TYR A 79 4.24 1.14 9.36
CA TYR A 79 5.54 1.32 8.71
C TYR A 79 6.68 0.60 9.46
N ILE A 80 6.72 0.73 10.78
CA ILE A 80 7.71 0.06 11.63
C ILE A 80 7.56 -1.47 11.55
N GLU A 81 6.33 -1.99 11.58
CA GLU A 81 6.06 -3.42 11.42
C GLU A 81 6.59 -3.96 10.09
N LYS A 82 6.40 -3.21 8.99
CA LYS A 82 6.91 -3.59 7.66
C LYS A 82 8.42 -3.38 7.49
N LEU A 83 9.06 -2.55 8.31
CA LEU A 83 10.52 -2.42 8.36
C LEU A 83 11.16 -3.59 9.10
N ASN A 84 10.51 -4.07 10.16
CA ASN A 84 11.01 -5.17 10.98
C ASN A 84 10.67 -6.55 10.39
N SER A 85 9.90 -6.63 9.31
CA SER A 85 9.62 -7.90 8.64
C SER A 85 10.87 -8.41 7.92
N THR A 86 11.40 -9.53 8.41
CA THR A 86 12.58 -10.23 7.88
C THR A 86 12.25 -11.13 6.69
N SER A 87 11.22 -10.80 5.90
CA SER A 87 10.83 -11.56 4.70
C SER A 87 11.83 -11.32 3.56
N GLU A 88 13.07 -11.76 3.74
CA GLU A 88 14.17 -11.58 2.78
C GLU A 88 13.97 -12.39 1.49
N LEU A 89 12.97 -13.27 1.41
CA LEU A 89 12.69 -14.08 0.23
C LEU A 89 11.18 -14.34 0.06
N GLN A 90 10.39 -13.34 -0.31
CA GLN A 90 9.07 -13.61 -0.90
C GLN A 90 9.26 -14.29 -2.27
N GLU A 91 9.23 -15.62 -2.26
CA GLU A 91 9.32 -16.49 -3.45
C GLU A 91 8.13 -16.24 -4.41
N HIS A 92 7.00 -15.82 -3.84
CA HIS A 92 5.80 -15.40 -4.54
C HIS A 92 5.21 -14.14 -3.90
N HIS A 93 4.65 -13.27 -4.72
CA HIS A 93 3.90 -12.08 -4.29
C HIS A 93 2.60 -12.00 -5.08
N HIS A 94 1.65 -11.22 -4.61
CA HIS A 94 0.37 -11.08 -5.28
C HIS A 94 0.23 -9.70 -5.92
N ARG A 95 -0.64 -9.62 -6.93
CA ARG A 95 -1.06 -8.38 -7.58
C ARG A 95 -2.58 -8.37 -7.66
N HIS A 96 -3.20 -7.26 -7.24
CA HIS A 96 -4.65 -7.11 -7.17
C HIS A 96 -5.17 -6.12 -8.20
N PHE A 97 -6.11 -6.54 -9.04
CA PHE A 97 -6.78 -5.70 -10.02
C PHE A 97 -8.23 -5.52 -9.63
N ARG A 98 -8.68 -4.28 -9.49
CA ARG A 98 -10.10 -3.98 -9.29
C ARG A 98 -10.78 -3.82 -10.64
N ILE A 99 -11.85 -4.57 -10.86
CA ILE A 99 -12.74 -4.38 -12.01
C ILE A 99 -14.00 -3.68 -11.51
N GLU A 100 -14.28 -2.50 -12.07
CA GLU A 100 -15.49 -1.74 -11.74
C GLU A 100 -16.75 -2.58 -11.93
N GLY A 101 -17.59 -2.61 -10.90
CA GLY A 101 -18.83 -3.40 -10.87
C GLY A 101 -18.68 -4.93 -10.81
N LYS A 102 -17.45 -5.48 -10.84
CA LYS A 102 -17.21 -6.94 -10.92
C LYS A 102 -16.28 -7.52 -9.85
N GLY A 103 -15.69 -6.70 -8.98
CA GLY A 103 -14.90 -7.16 -7.84
C GLY A 103 -13.38 -7.08 -8.06
N PHE A 104 -12.63 -8.06 -7.55
CA PHE A 104 -11.16 -8.08 -7.57
C PHE A 104 -10.62 -9.35 -8.23
N ILE A 105 -9.59 -9.21 -9.05
CA ILE A 105 -8.75 -10.31 -9.56
C ILE A 105 -7.42 -10.27 -8.81
N THR A 106 -6.97 -11.41 -8.32
CA THR A 106 -5.66 -11.57 -7.68
C THR A 106 -4.79 -12.50 -8.54
N LEU A 107 -3.61 -12.03 -8.93
CA LEU A 107 -2.59 -12.84 -9.60
C LEU A 107 -1.45 -13.12 -8.64
N GLN A 108 -0.97 -14.36 -8.61
CA GLN A 108 0.26 -14.73 -7.90
C GLN A 108 1.44 -14.67 -8.89
N GLU A 109 2.44 -13.85 -8.58
CA GLU A 109 3.66 -13.64 -9.36
C GLU A 109 4.84 -14.30 -8.64
N SER A 110 5.52 -15.22 -9.32
CA SER A 110 6.77 -15.83 -8.83
C SER A 110 7.94 -14.88 -9.07
N THR A 111 8.84 -14.75 -8.09
CA THR A 111 10.08 -13.97 -8.25
C THR A 111 11.22 -14.76 -8.88
N ARG A 112 11.04 -16.07 -9.08
CA ARG A 112 11.98 -16.94 -9.80
C ARG A 112 11.85 -16.74 -11.30
N PHE A 113 12.93 -16.26 -11.93
CA PHE A 113 13.13 -16.43 -13.37
C PHE A 113 13.19 -17.93 -13.67
N VAL A 114 12.43 -18.38 -14.67
CA VAL A 114 12.62 -19.72 -15.25
C VAL A 114 13.96 -19.68 -15.98
N GLN A 115 15.02 -20.23 -15.37
CA GLN A 115 16.20 -20.61 -16.14
C GLN A 115 15.81 -21.82 -16.99
N GLU A 116 15.78 -21.66 -18.31
CA GLU A 116 15.68 -22.79 -19.23
C GLU A 116 16.82 -23.78 -18.91
N LEU A 117 16.44 -25.01 -18.59
CA LEU A 117 17.36 -26.15 -18.45
C LEU A 117 17.89 -26.48 -19.85
N HIS A 118 19.21 -26.29 -20.04
CA HIS A 118 19.96 -26.81 -21.19
C HIS A 118 20.11 -28.33 -21.11
#